data_AF-A0A1Y2JWQ3-F1
#
_entry.id   AF-A0A1Y2JWQ3-F1
#
_cell.length_a   1.000
_cell.length_b   1.000
_cell.length_c   1.000
_cell.angle_alpha   90.00
_cell.angle_beta   90.00
_cell.angle_gamma   90.00
#
_symmetry.space_group_name_H-M   'P 1'
#
loop_
_entity.id
_entity.type
_entity.pdbx_description
1 polymer ?
#
loop_
_entity_poly.entity_id
_entity_poly.type
_entity_poly.pdbx_seq_one_letter_code
_entity_poly.pdbx_strand_id
1 'polypeptide(L)'
;MKEKLVVCLSSDLMVANARGAHHDIGEMVKSIPSLTIVSGDPSIAVSVEIDDRYTERLRTAVNGLCTVGPDQAFRTLGNRRLPSW
;
A
#
# COMPACT_ATOMS: atom_id res chain seq x y z
N MET A 1 10.37 16.30 -6.53
CA MET A 1 11.04 15.06 -6.97
C MET A 1 10.04 13.93 -6.78
N LYS A 2 10.10 12.85 -7.56
CA LYS A 2 9.26 11.68 -7.31
C LYS A 2 9.94 10.74 -6.32
N GLU A 3 9.18 10.26 -5.35
CA GLU A 3 9.58 9.25 -4.38
C GLU A 3 8.93 7.91 -4.73
N LYS A 4 9.64 6.81 -4.46
CA LYS A 4 9.14 5.45 -4.62
C LYS A 4 8.78 4.88 -3.25
N LEU A 5 7.55 4.42 -3.10
CA LEU A 5 7.03 3.88 -1.85
C LEU A 5 6.29 2.57 -2.10
N VAL A 6 6.16 1.76 -1.06
CA VAL A 6 5.22 0.63 -1.08
C VAL A 6 4.07 0.94 -0.14
N VAL A 7 2.86 0.81 -0.69
CA VAL A 7 1.60 1.01 0.00
C VAL A 7 0.98 -0.35 0.26
N CYS A 8 0.70 -0.66 1.51
CA CYS A 8 0.11 -1.92 1.93
C CYS A 8 -1.18 -1.65 2.69
N LEU A 9 -2.10 -2.61 2.67
CA LEU A 9 -3.21 -2.63 3.63
C LEU A 9 -2.66 -2.76 5.07
N SER A 10 -3.29 -2.07 6.00
CA SER A 10 -3.13 -2.29 7.43
C SER A 10 -3.53 -3.72 7.80
N SER A 11 -3.05 -4.19 8.95
CA SER A 11 -3.35 -5.55 9.41
C SER A 11 -4.85 -5.84 9.48
N ASP A 12 -5.67 -4.87 9.91
CA ASP A 12 -7.12 -5.04 10.03
C ASP A 12 -7.79 -5.20 8.65
N LEU A 13 -7.40 -4.40 7.67
CA LEU A 13 -7.91 -4.50 6.31
C LEU A 13 -7.41 -5.76 5.59
N MET A 14 -6.19 -6.21 5.88
CA MET A 14 -5.69 -7.50 5.38
C MET A 14 -6.52 -8.67 5.93
N VAL A 15 -6.88 -8.64 7.21
CA VAL A 15 -7.77 -9.64 7.81
C VAL A 15 -9.16 -9.56 7.20
N ALA A 16 -9.69 -8.35 6.95
CA ALA A 16 -10.97 -8.16 6.27
C ALA A 16 -10.94 -8.71 4.83
N ASN A 17 -9.84 -8.51 4.10
CA ASN A 17 -9.64 -9.08 2.75
C ASN A 17 -9.57 -10.60 2.77
N ALA A 18 -8.85 -11.19 3.72
CA ALA A 18 -8.82 -12.64 3.90
C ALA A 18 -10.22 -13.23 4.23
N ARG A 19 -11.13 -12.40 4.75
CA ARG A 19 -12.54 -12.75 5.03
C ARG A 19 -13.51 -12.41 3.88
N GLY A 20 -13.01 -11.94 2.75
CA GLY A 20 -13.82 -11.69 1.55
C GLY A 20 -14.43 -10.29 1.43
N ALA A 21 -14.04 -9.32 2.27
CA ALA A 21 -14.55 -7.95 2.19
C ALA A 21 -14.01 -7.13 1.00
N HIS A 22 -12.98 -7.64 0.30
CA HIS A 22 -12.33 -7.06 -0.89
C HIS A 22 -12.14 -5.53 -0.87
N HIS A 23 -10.98 -5.11 -0.39
CA HIS A 23 -10.46 -3.76 -0.41
C HIS A 23 -9.44 -3.63 -1.54
N ASP A 24 -9.59 -2.58 -2.35
CA ASP A 24 -8.71 -2.25 -3.46
C ASP A 24 -7.89 -1.00 -3.11
N ILE A 25 -6.57 -1.15 -3.00
CA ILE A 25 -5.67 -0.04 -2.67
C ILE A 25 -5.79 1.08 -3.71
N GLY A 26 -5.99 0.76 -4.99
CA GLY A 26 -6.15 1.72 -6.08
C GLY A 26 -7.33 2.65 -5.87
N GLU A 27 -8.50 2.12 -5.52
CA GLU A 27 -9.67 2.95 -5.19
C GLU A 27 -9.43 3.79 -3.93
N MET A 28 -8.72 3.24 -2.94
CA MET A 28 -8.39 3.98 -1.72
C MET A 28 -7.43 5.17 -1.97
N VAL A 29 -6.49 5.04 -2.90
CA VAL A 29 -5.47 6.07 -3.19
C VAL A 29 -5.81 6.98 -4.39
N LYS A 30 -6.92 6.70 -5.09
CA LYS A 30 -7.39 7.45 -6.28
C LYS A 30 -7.53 8.96 -6.09
N SER A 31 -7.79 9.41 -4.86
CA SER A 31 -7.95 10.83 -4.54
C SER A 31 -6.62 11.60 -4.43
N ILE A 32 -5.48 10.91 -4.49
CA ILE A 32 -4.16 11.48 -4.26
C ILE A 32 -3.54 11.92 -5.59
N PRO A 33 -3.27 13.23 -5.77
CA PRO A 33 -2.68 13.74 -7.00
C PRO A 33 -1.27 13.17 -7.23
N SER A 34 -0.92 12.95 -8.50
CA SER A 34 0.42 12.54 -8.93
C SER A 34 0.88 11.16 -8.42
N LEU A 35 0.00 10.37 -7.80
CA LEU A 35 0.29 8.98 -7.45
C LEU A 35 0.13 8.10 -8.69
N THR A 36 1.11 7.25 -8.94
CA THR A 36 1.09 6.26 -10.02
C THR A 36 1.44 4.89 -9.45
N ILE A 37 0.57 3.91 -9.67
CA ILE A 37 0.86 2.52 -9.30
C ILE A 37 1.83 1.96 -10.35
N VAL A 38 2.97 1.46 -9.89
CA VAL A 38 4.02 0.90 -10.75
C VAL A 38 3.85 -0.61 -10.90
N SER A 39 3.59 -1.31 -9.79
CA SER A 39 3.47 -2.77 -9.76
C SER A 39 2.88 -3.26 -8.43
N GLY A 40 2.48 -4.53 -8.35
CA GLY A 40 2.02 -5.18 -7.12
C GLY A 40 0.58 -5.70 -7.19
N ASP A 41 0.09 -6.19 -6.06
CA ASP A 41 -1.27 -6.72 -5.90
C ASP A 41 -2.15 -5.68 -5.16
N PRO A 42 -3.15 -5.07 -5.82
CA PRO A 42 -4.04 -4.08 -5.22
C PRO A 42 -4.81 -4.59 -3.99
N SER A 43 -4.94 -5.90 -3.80
CA SER A 43 -5.64 -6.49 -2.67
C SER A 43 -4.76 -6.65 -1.43
N ILE A 44 -3.45 -6.42 -1.53
CA ILE A 44 -2.48 -6.66 -0.45
C ILE A 44 -1.47 -5.51 -0.34
N ALA A 45 -0.73 -5.26 -1.42
CA ALA A 45 0.36 -4.29 -1.47
C ALA A 45 0.73 -3.87 -2.90
N VAL A 46 0.95 -2.58 -3.10
CA VAL A 46 1.37 -1.98 -4.39
C VAL A 46 2.59 -1.07 -4.22
N SER A 47 3.49 -1.11 -5.19
CA SER A 47 4.56 -0.14 -5.36
C SER A 47 4.03 1.07 -6.11
N VAL A 48 4.28 2.27 -5.58
CA VAL A 48 3.79 3.53 -6.14
C VAL A 48 4.94 4.53 -6.31
N GLU A 49 4.80 5.38 -7.32
CA GLU A 49 5.55 6.61 -7.45
C GLU A 49 4.63 7.79 -7.13
N ILE A 50 5.09 8.70 -6.27
CA ILE A 50 4.35 9.90 -5.90
C ILE A 50 5.30 11.10 -5.83
N ASP A 51 4.79 12.30 -6.10
CA ASP A 51 5.54 13.53 -5.85
C ASP A 51 5.68 13.76 -4.34
N ASP A 52 6.90 14.03 -3.88
CA ASP A 52 7.28 14.12 -2.46
C ASP A 52 6.37 15.06 -1.64
N ARG A 53 5.91 16.16 -2.26
CA ARG A 53 4.94 17.10 -1.63
C ARG A 53 3.60 16.47 -1.24
N TYR A 54 3.25 15.30 -1.80
CA TYR A 54 2.03 14.56 -1.48
C TYR A 54 2.32 13.30 -0.66
N THR A 55 3.58 12.98 -0.32
CA THR A 55 3.94 11.80 0.49
C THR A 55 3.26 11.83 1.87
N GLU A 56 3.29 12.97 2.57
CA GLU A 56 2.62 13.11 3.88
C GLU A 56 1.10 12.99 3.77
N ARG A 57 0.53 13.48 2.66
CA ARG A 57 -0.89 13.29 2.38
C ARG A 57 -1.21 11.82 2.15
N LEU A 58 -0.38 11.06 1.43
CA LEU A 58 -0.59 9.61 1.27
C LEU A 58 -0.48 8.86 2.61
N ARG A 59 0.47 9.23 3.46
CA ARG A 59 0.64 8.67 4.82
C ARG A 59 -0.59 8.85 5.71
N THR A 60 -1.37 9.92 5.48
CA THR A 60 -2.50 10.32 6.33
C THR A 60 -3.87 10.13 5.68
N ALA A 61 -3.97 10.18 4.35
CA ALA A 61 -5.24 10.30 3.63
C ALA A 61 -6.05 9.02 3.58
N VAL A 62 -5.44 7.87 3.88
CA VAL A 62 -6.17 6.60 3.84
C VAL A 62 -6.04 5.89 5.17
N ASN A 63 -7.12 5.97 5.93
CA ASN A 63 -7.26 5.19 7.13
C ASN A 63 -7.21 3.70 6.76
N GLY A 64 -6.28 2.97 7.37
CA GLY A 64 -6.06 1.56 7.08
C GLY A 64 -5.05 1.25 5.97
N LEU A 65 -4.27 2.23 5.46
CA LEU A 65 -3.06 1.95 4.69
C LEU A 65 -1.80 2.20 5.51
N CYS A 66 -0.73 1.48 5.17
CA CYS A 66 0.60 1.71 5.68
C CYS A 66 1.55 1.96 4.50
N THR A 67 2.31 3.04 4.56
CA THR A 67 3.35 3.36 3.56
C THR A 67 4.72 3.10 4.14
N VAL A 68 5.53 2.32 3.44
CA VAL A 68 6.91 2.01 3.85
C VAL A 68 7.86 2.30 2.69
N GLY A 69 9.10 2.64 3.03
CA GLY A 69 10.17 2.74 2.02
C GLY A 69 10.41 1.37 1.37
N PRO A 70 10.88 1.32 0.12
CA PRO A 70 11.05 0.07 -0.63
C PRO A 70 11.94 -0.94 0.11
N ASP A 71 13.02 -0.49 0.74
CA ASP A 71 13.92 -1.36 1.52
C ASP A 71 13.25 -1.98 2.76
N GLN A 72 12.33 -1.25 3.38
CA GLN A 72 11.56 -1.71 4.53
C GLN A 72 10.41 -2.62 4.11
N ALA A 73 9.84 -2.38 2.93
CA ALA A 73 8.78 -3.19 2.34
C ALA A 73 9.22 -4.65 2.12
N PHE A 74 10.41 -4.88 1.58
CA PHE A 74 10.95 -6.22 1.38
C PHE A 74 11.08 -7.00 2.70
N ARG A 75 11.45 -6.32 3.79
CA ARG A 75 11.51 -6.96 5.11
C ARG A 75 10.12 -7.28 5.65
N THR A 76 9.18 -6.34 5.55
CA THR A 76 7.82 -6.52 6.10
C THR A 76 7.00 -7.53 5.31
N LEU A 77 7.10 -7.52 3.98
CA LEU A 77 6.39 -8.46 3.10
C LEU A 77 7.11 -9.81 3.02
N GLY A 78 8.45 -9.84 3.00
CA GLY A 78 9.22 -11.08 2.99
C GLY A 78 9.16 -11.86 4.32
N ASN A 79 9.00 -11.18 5.46
CA ASN A 79 8.83 -11.85 6.76
C ASN A 79 7.40 -12.32 7.03
N ARG A 80 6.41 -11.80 6.30
CA ARG A 80 5.09 -12.43 6.28
C ARG A 80 5.18 -13.63 5.35
N ARG A 81 5.51 -14.80 5.92
CA ARG A 81 5.09 -16.08 5.33
C ARG A 81 3.60 -15.93 5.03
N LEU A 82 3.26 -15.75 3.75
CA LEU A 82 1.89 -15.93 3.30
C LEU A 82 1.49 -17.32 3.80
N PRO A 83 0.32 -17.47 4.46
CA PRO A 83 -0.11 -18.79 4.88
C PRO A 83 -0.11 -19.68 3.64
N SER A 84 0.63 -20.78 3.69
CA SER A 84 0.56 -21.83 2.69
C SER A 84 -0.83 -22.43 2.82
N TRP A 85 -1.72 -22.10 1.88
CA TRP A 85 -2.95 -22.85 1.65
C TRP A 85 -2.59 -24.14 0.91
#